data_AF-X1JT92-F1
#
_entry.id   AF-X1JT92-F1
#
_cell.length_a   1.000
_cell.length_b   1.000
_cell.length_c   1.000
_cell.angle_alpha   90.00
_cell.angle_beta   90.00
_cell.angle_gamma   90.00
#
_symmetry.space_group_name_H-M   'P 1'
#
loop_
_entity.id
_entity.type
_entity.pdbx_description
1 polymer ?
#
loop_
_entity_poly.entity_id
_entity_poly.type
_entity_poly.pdbx_seq_one_letter_code
_entity_poly.pdbx_strand_id
1 'polypeptide(L)'
;PDFGEKGARAVACGKADIGILICGTGIGMDMVANKIKGIRSAVCWNEETARFARDHNFANILCLGARFLSLEKCIEITKIFINTPVSDEKRHIRRVNKIMKVEERN
;
A
#
# COMPACT_ATOMS: atom_id res chain seq x y z
N PRO A 1 7.08 11.31 -8.57
CA PRO A 1 7.95 10.13 -8.33
C PRO A 1 8.77 10.28 -7.04
N ASP A 2 9.47 11.40 -6.90
CA ASP A 2 10.37 11.68 -5.78
C ASP A 2 9.71 11.54 -4.40
N PHE A 3 8.49 12.06 -4.23
CA PHE A 3 7.75 11.92 -2.98
C PHE A 3 7.30 10.48 -2.72
N GLY A 4 6.91 9.74 -3.76
CA GLY A 4 6.53 8.34 -3.64
C GLY A 4 7.72 7.48 -3.20
N GLU A 5 8.90 7.71 -3.78
CA GLU A 5 10.14 7.07 -3.35
C GLU A 5 10.51 7.43 -1.91
N LYS A 6 10.50 8.72 -1.55
CA LYS A 6 10.83 9.18 -0.19
C LYS A 6 9.92 8.53 0.86
N GLY A 7 8.61 8.52 0.62
CA GLY A 7 7.64 7.87 1.50
C GLY A 7 7.84 6.36 1.58
N ALA A 8 8.07 5.72 0.45
CA ALA A 8 8.34 4.28 0.39
C ALA A 8 9.62 3.89 1.14
N ARG A 9 10.70 4.65 0.99
CA ARG A 9 11.94 4.42 1.75
C ARG A 9 11.76 4.62 3.24
N ALA A 10 10.96 5.60 3.67
CA ALA A 10 10.67 5.82 5.09
C ALA A 10 10.00 4.59 5.72
N VAL A 11 9.04 3.98 5.03
CA VAL A 11 8.39 2.73 5.47
C VAL A 11 9.37 1.56 5.42
N ALA A 12 10.11 1.39 4.33
CA ALA A 12 11.04 0.27 4.15
C ALA A 12 12.17 0.26 5.19
N CYS A 13 12.64 1.42 5.63
CA CYS A 13 13.69 1.54 6.66
C CYS A 13 13.16 1.61 8.10
N GLY A 14 11.85 1.43 8.31
CA GLY A 14 11.25 1.40 9.65
C GLY A 14 11.13 2.76 10.33
N LYS A 15 11.25 3.88 9.59
CA LYS A 15 10.94 5.22 10.14
C LYS A 15 9.44 5.45 10.29
N ALA A 16 8.62 4.66 9.60
CA ALA A 16 7.17 4.64 9.70
C ALA A 16 6.66 3.21 9.47
N ASP A 17 5.57 2.84 10.11
CA ASP A 17 4.96 1.50 9.93
C ASP A 17 4.13 1.41 8.64
N ILE A 18 3.48 2.52 8.28
CA ILE A 18 2.54 2.65 7.15
C ILE A 18 2.80 3.96 6.40
N GLY A 19 2.68 3.93 5.07
CA GLY A 19 2.72 5.11 4.22
C GLY A 19 1.39 5.38 3.52
N ILE A 20 1.00 6.65 3.39
CA ILE A 20 -0.15 7.09 2.58
C ILE A 20 0.39 8.02 1.48
N LEU A 21 0.21 7.65 0.21
CA LEU A 21 0.70 8.40 -0.94
C LEU A 21 -0.48 8.85 -1.80
N ILE A 22 -0.46 10.10 -2.23
CA ILE A 22 -1.58 10.70 -2.97
C ILE A 22 -1.03 11.39 -4.22
N CYS A 23 -1.64 11.11 -5.38
CA CYS A 23 -1.46 11.90 -6.58
C CYS A 23 -2.77 11.97 -7.37
N GLY A 24 -2.74 12.45 -8.62
CA GLY A 24 -3.95 12.54 -9.43
C GLY A 24 -4.71 11.20 -9.54
N THR A 25 -4.01 10.11 -9.84
CA THR A 25 -4.62 8.77 -10.02
C THR A 25 -4.20 7.74 -8.97
N GLY A 26 -3.18 8.04 -8.15
CA GLY A 26 -2.53 7.07 -7.27
C GLY A 26 -1.55 6.12 -7.98
N ILE A 27 -1.77 5.84 -9.26
CA ILE A 27 -1.02 4.85 -10.05
C ILE A 27 0.48 5.14 -10.09
N GLY A 28 0.86 6.39 -10.37
CA GLY A 28 2.28 6.77 -10.43
C GLY A 28 3.01 6.64 -9.09
N MET A 29 2.31 6.87 -7.98
CA MET A 29 2.87 6.67 -6.64
C MET A 29 3.04 5.20 -6.32
N ASP A 30 2.05 4.39 -6.70
CA ASP A 30 2.08 2.94 -6.49
C ASP A 30 3.20 2.27 -7.28
N MET A 31 3.35 2.63 -8.56
CA MET A 31 4.40 2.10 -9.42
C MET A 31 5.80 2.36 -8.86
N VAL A 32 6.07 3.57 -8.37
CA VAL A 32 7.40 3.90 -7.80
C VAL A 32 7.60 3.28 -6.43
N ALA A 33 6.57 3.26 -5.58
CA ALA A 33 6.65 2.70 -4.23
C ALA A 33 6.97 1.21 -4.26
N ASN A 34 6.30 0.44 -5.14
CA ASN A 34 6.54 -0.99 -5.33
C ASN A 34 7.91 -1.33 -5.95
N LYS A 35 8.75 -0.34 -6.33
CA LYS A 35 10.16 -0.58 -6.71
C LYS A 35 11.11 -0.61 -5.51
N ILE A 36 10.65 -0.19 -4.34
CA ILE A 36 11.47 -0.18 -3.13
C ILE A 36 11.31 -1.52 -2.43
N LYS A 37 12.43 -2.23 -2.24
CA LYS A 37 12.47 -3.54 -1.56
C LYS A 37 11.75 -3.48 -0.22
N GLY A 38 10.89 -4.47 0.05
CA GLY A 38 10.10 -4.54 1.28
C GLY A 38 8.73 -3.86 1.21
N ILE A 39 8.45 -3.10 0.15
CA ILE A 39 7.20 -2.36 -0.01
C ILE A 39 6.16 -3.18 -0.76
N ARG A 40 4.95 -3.15 -0.21
CA ARG A 40 3.73 -3.63 -0.85
C ARG A 40 2.75 -2.46 -0.84
N SER A 41 2.74 -1.72 -1.95
CA SER A 41 1.83 -0.61 -2.18
C SER A 41 0.61 -1.11 -2.96
N ALA A 42 -0.55 -0.51 -2.66
CA ALA A 42 -1.78 -0.73 -3.43
C ALA A 42 -2.51 0.59 -3.70
N VAL A 43 -2.99 0.78 -4.93
CA VAL A 43 -3.99 1.81 -5.23
C VAL A 43 -5.37 1.33 -4.77
N CYS A 44 -6.05 2.11 -3.94
CA CYS A 44 -7.41 1.79 -3.49
C CYS A 44 -8.37 2.93 -3.82
N TRP A 45 -9.63 2.58 -4.09
CA TRP A 45 -10.68 3.53 -4.48
C TRP A 45 -11.99 3.32 -3.73
N ASN A 46 -12.02 2.35 -2.81
CA ASN A 46 -13.13 2.10 -1.90
C ASN A 46 -12.63 1.35 -0.66
N GLU A 47 -13.54 1.12 0.28
CA GLU A 47 -13.34 0.45 1.56
C GLU A 47 -12.86 -0.98 1.40
N GLU A 48 -13.45 -1.70 0.45
CA GLU A 48 -13.15 -3.11 0.21
C GLU A 48 -11.72 -3.29 -0.32
N THR A 49 -11.32 -2.47 -1.28
CA THR A 49 -9.95 -2.49 -1.81
C THR A 49 -8.92 -2.13 -0.74
N ALA A 50 -9.19 -1.15 0.13
CA ALA A 50 -8.30 -0.84 1.25
C ALA A 50 -8.23 -1.98 2.27
N ARG A 51 -9.37 -2.59 2.62
CA ARG A 51 -9.41 -3.73 3.52
C ARG A 51 -8.60 -4.89 2.96
N PHE A 52 -8.84 -5.30 1.71
CA PHE A 52 -8.12 -6.42 1.10
C PHE A 52 -6.65 -6.12 0.81
N ALA A 53 -6.29 -4.87 0.51
CA ALA A 53 -4.88 -4.48 0.40
C ALA A 53 -4.16 -4.75 1.73
N ARG A 54 -4.75 -4.34 2.84
CA ARG A 54 -4.16 -4.53 4.17
C ARG A 54 -4.21 -5.98 4.64
N ASP A 55 -5.40 -6.57 4.64
CA ASP A 55 -5.69 -7.90 5.19
C ASP A 55 -5.03 -9.02 4.36
N HIS A 56 -5.26 -9.06 3.05
CA HIS A 56 -4.81 -10.19 2.21
C HIS A 56 -3.38 -10.02 1.67
N ASN A 57 -2.96 -8.79 1.42
CA ASN A 57 -1.69 -8.49 0.73
C ASN A 57 -0.64 -7.87 1.65
N PHE A 58 -0.99 -7.62 2.91
CA PHE A 58 -0.12 -7.03 3.93
C PHE A 58 0.50 -5.74 3.41
N ALA A 59 -0.29 -4.96 2.66
CA ALA A 59 0.15 -3.70 2.11
C ALA A 59 0.59 -2.80 3.27
N ASN A 60 1.75 -2.17 3.10
CA ASN A 60 2.31 -1.19 4.02
C ASN A 60 2.27 0.22 3.44
N ILE A 61 1.81 0.37 2.20
CA ILE A 61 1.52 1.67 1.59
C ILE A 61 0.15 1.67 0.92
N LEU A 62 -0.63 2.71 1.19
CA LEU A 62 -1.88 3.03 0.52
C LEU A 62 -1.64 4.14 -0.50
N CYS A 63 -2.04 3.92 -1.74
CA CYS A 63 -2.06 4.95 -2.78
C CYS A 63 -3.50 5.39 -3.09
N LEU A 64 -3.75 6.71 -3.12
CA LEU A 64 -5.07 7.29 -3.43
C LEU A 64 -4.99 8.23 -4.65
N GLY A 65 -6.05 8.20 -5.45
CA GLY A 65 -6.24 9.06 -6.61
C GLY A 65 -7.14 10.25 -6.32
N ALA A 66 -6.57 11.42 -6.08
CA ALA A 66 -7.30 12.65 -5.72
C ALA A 66 -8.22 13.17 -6.84
N ARG A 67 -8.07 12.71 -8.10
CA ARG A 67 -8.99 13.06 -9.19
C ARG A 67 -10.30 12.26 -9.16
N PHE A 68 -10.34 11.14 -8.43
CA PHE A 68 -11.45 10.18 -8.47
C PHE A 68 -12.20 10.05 -7.15
N LEU A 69 -11.62 10.55 -6.06
CA LEU A 69 -12.17 10.39 -4.70
C LEU A 69 -12.40 11.76 -4.08
N SER A 70 -13.52 11.90 -3.37
CA SER A 70 -13.72 13.04 -2.48
C SER A 70 -12.77 12.96 -1.29
N LEU A 71 -12.59 14.07 -0.57
CA LEU A 71 -11.77 14.11 0.65
C LEU A 71 -12.34 13.16 1.72
N GLU A 72 -13.65 13.16 1.90
CA GLU A 72 -14.36 12.28 2.85
C GLU A 72 -14.07 10.82 2.53
N LYS A 73 -14.10 10.46 1.23
CA LYS A 73 -13.80 9.11 0.80
C LYS A 73 -12.33 8.74 1.02
N CYS A 74 -11.41 9.65 0.75
CA CYS A 74 -9.99 9.45 1.05
C CYS A 74 -9.77 9.19 2.55
N ILE A 75 -10.43 9.94 3.42
CA ILE A 75 -10.34 9.78 4.88
C ILE A 75 -10.90 8.42 5.32
N GLU A 76 -12.06 8.02 4.80
CA GLU A 76 -12.68 6.72 5.11
C GLU A 76 -11.79 5.55 4.69
N ILE A 77 -11.32 5.55 3.44
CA ILE A 77 -10.43 4.51 2.91
C ILE A 77 -9.13 4.44 3.75
N THR A 78 -8.56 5.60 4.09
CA THR A 78 -7.36 5.67 4.95
C THR A 78 -7.63 5.06 6.32
N LYS A 79 -8.75 5.41 6.98
CA LYS A 79 -9.13 4.85 8.28
C LYS A 79 -9.28 3.34 8.22
N ILE A 80 -9.88 2.80 7.17
CA ILE A 80 -10.03 1.35 7.00
C ILE A 80 -8.66 0.70 6.83
N PHE A 81 -7.81 1.27 5.98
CA PHE A 81 -6.48 0.71 5.73
C PHE A 81 -5.61 0.66 6.99
N ILE A 82 -5.57 1.73 7.79
CA ILE A 82 -4.73 1.76 9.00
C ILE A 82 -5.25 0.86 10.13
N ASN A 83 -6.57 0.68 10.23
CA ASN A 83 -7.19 -0.09 11.32
C ASN A 83 -7.44 -1.57 10.96
N THR A 84 -7.29 -1.95 9.70
CA THR A 84 -7.45 -3.35 9.29
C THR A 84 -6.20 -4.15 9.70
N PRO A 85 -6.33 -5.23 10.49
CA PRO A 85 -5.22 -6.12 10.78
C PRO A 85 -4.83 -6.91 9.53
N VAL A 86 -3.61 -7.46 9.52
CA VAL A 86 -3.20 -8.43 8.51
C VAL A 86 -3.81 -9.80 8.83
N SER A 87 -4.13 -10.57 7.79
CA SER A 87 -4.74 -11.89 7.94
C SER A 87 -3.76 -12.94 8.46
N ASP A 88 -4.19 -13.78 9.40
CA ASP A 88 -3.48 -15.00 9.81
C ASP A 88 -3.76 -16.21 8.88
N GLU A 89 -4.52 -16.01 7.81
CA GLU A 89 -4.84 -17.09 6.88
C GLU A 89 -3.61 -17.56 6.09
N LYS A 90 -3.31 -18.87 6.16
CA LYS A 90 -2.17 -19.50 5.49
C LYS A 90 -2.08 -19.18 3.98
N ARG A 91 -3.21 -19.02 3.30
CA ARG A 91 -3.22 -18.68 1.86
C ARG A 91 -2.71 -17.27 1.58
N HIS A 92 -2.98 -16.29 2.44
CA HIS A 92 -2.54 -14.91 2.31
C HIS A 92 -1.05 -14.80 2.61
N ILE A 93 -0.60 -15.34 3.74
CA ILE A 93 0.83 -15.42 4.11
C ILE A 93 1.65 -16.06 2.99
N ARG A 94 1.19 -17.19 2.44
CA ARG A 94 1.86 -17.88 1.32
C ARG A 94 1.99 -16.99 0.08
N ARG A 95 0.95 -16.22 -0.25
CA ARG A 95 0.97 -15.32 -1.42
C ARG A 95 1.90 -14.14 -1.20
N VAL A 96 1.86 -13.51 -0.03
CA VAL A 96 2.77 -12.43 0.34
C VAL A 96 4.22 -12.91 0.26
N ASN A 97 4.54 -14.08 0.82
CA ASN A 97 5.89 -14.65 0.73
C ASN A 97 6.33 -14.90 -0.72
N LYS A 98 5.41 -15.29 -1.63
CA LYS A 98 5.73 -15.43 -3.06
C LYS A 98 6.03 -14.07 -3.71
N ILE A 99 5.27 -13.02 -3.39
CA ILE A 99 5.50 -11.65 -3.87
C ILE A 99 6.88 -11.17 -3.40
N MET A 100 7.18 -11.32 -2.10
CA MET A 100 8.47 -10.91 -1.53
C MET A 100 9.66 -11.64 -2.19
N LYS A 101 9.49 -12.94 -2.52
CA LYS A 101 10.51 -13.70 -3.26
C LYS A 101 10.75 -13.20 -4.69
N VAL A 102 9.83 -12.45 -5.30
CA VAL A 102 10.10 -11.80 -6.60
C VAL A 102 11.14 -10.71 -6.46
N GLU A 103 11.17 -10.00 -5.33
CA GLU A 103 12.17 -8.96 -5.04
C GLU A 103 13.58 -9.54 -4.87
N GLU A 104 13.72 -10.78 -4.39
CA GLU A 104 15.02 -11.43 -4.18
C GLU A 104 15.67 -11.93 -5.47
N ARG A 105 14.89 -12.05 -6.55
CA ARG A 105 15.34 -12.56 -7.84
C ARG A 105 15.80 -11.47 -8.81
N ASN A 106 15.67 -10.20 -8.41
CA ASN A 106 16.05 -9.01 -9.18
C ASN A 106 17.04 -8.18 -8.38
#